data_AF-A0A4S1WGN9-F1
#
_entry.id   AF-A0A4S1WGN9-F1
#
_cell.length_a   1.000
_cell.length_b   1.000
_cell.length_c   1.000
_cell.angle_alpha   90.00
_cell.angle_beta   90.00
_cell.angle_gamma   90.00
#
_symmetry.space_group_name_H-M   'P 1'
#
loop_
_entity.id
_entity.type
_entity.pdbx_description
1 polymer ?
#
loop_
_entity_poly.entity_id
_entity_poly.type
_entity_poly.pdbx_seq_one_letter_code
_entity_poly.pdbx_strand_id
1 'polypeptide(L)'
;MQVVLKIQDAARQTSKLNKLLGTVSLNSMVDLLSSAGLEANPRLSKVSRVTDDIEESLAKEPDIFHFMSKGILVAASTVEELERSRFRLEFDDPDLEGILDGGHNSLAAGRFILRKVLAARHGDDKAEAMVKPLKTWEKFKKVWNENLELVKEEKAAIPEIRMPIEVIYPSSETDGFAYFQEKVLAINAARNNNAELTAEARANKLGYYDEIKTALDDALVEQVEWKTNDGGRIKVRDLVALSLIPLSRLDYKETEQVKRSPTVIFSSKGQCVALYDALMSEEGVATETKGNIVEVVEPRVKSALAMMKDMPRLFDLIYKLLPDGYNKAGGKFGKIDGVRMASEGKVLRSHYYRDPIGYTYGDGYMYPLVYGLTSLMKVTDDSVEWITDPDAFIKQNMPTIMKSFYAMIAGVGFDPAKVGKSGGAYNLACDLVAAAYKDELLRKHGLA
;
A
#
# COMPACT_ATOMS: atom_id res chain seq x y z
N MET A 1 7.89 -22.68 -9.77
CA MET A 1 7.35 -22.35 -11.13
C MET A 1 8.48 -22.32 -12.14
N GLN A 2 8.26 -22.66 -13.41
CA GLN A 2 9.34 -22.80 -14.40
C GLN A 2 8.99 -22.14 -15.74
N VAL A 3 9.98 -21.50 -16.37
CA VAL A 3 9.86 -20.85 -17.69
C VAL A 3 11.09 -21.18 -18.53
N VAL A 4 10.90 -21.42 -19.83
CA VAL A 4 12.02 -21.55 -20.78
C VAL A 4 12.05 -20.34 -21.70
N LEU A 5 13.13 -19.58 -21.67
CA LEU A 5 13.34 -18.40 -22.51
C LEU A 5 14.45 -18.63 -23.52
N LYS A 6 14.24 -18.23 -24.77
CA LYS A 6 15.33 -18.14 -25.75
C LYS A 6 15.98 -16.76 -25.62
N ILE A 7 17.17 -16.72 -25.03
CA ILE A 7 17.92 -15.47 -24.81
C ILE A 7 19.03 -15.40 -25.85
N GLN A 8 18.87 -14.47 -26.80
CA GLN A 8 19.84 -14.18 -27.85
C GLN A 8 20.95 -13.28 -27.32
N ASP A 9 22.14 -13.41 -27.92
CA ASP A 9 23.32 -12.61 -27.58
C ASP A 9 23.68 -12.69 -26.08
N ALA A 10 23.49 -13.89 -25.51
CA ALA A 10 23.60 -14.14 -24.09
C ALA A 10 25.03 -13.94 -23.58
N ALA A 11 25.18 -13.11 -22.55
CA ALA A 11 26.44 -12.88 -21.84
C ALA A 11 26.26 -13.13 -20.35
N ARG A 12 27.21 -13.87 -19.74
CA ARG A 12 27.22 -14.14 -18.31
C ARG A 12 28.21 -13.27 -17.57
N GLN A 13 27.80 -12.80 -16.40
CA GLN A 13 28.65 -12.19 -15.40
C GLN A 13 28.55 -13.05 -14.14
N THR A 14 29.67 -13.64 -13.73
CA THR A 14 29.76 -14.50 -12.55
C THR A 14 30.41 -13.73 -11.41
N SER A 15 29.72 -13.64 -10.29
CA SER A 15 30.20 -13.06 -9.02
C SER A 15 29.50 -13.80 -7.87
N LYS A 16 29.50 -13.24 -6.65
CA LYS A 16 28.66 -13.77 -5.55
C LYS A 16 27.17 -13.85 -5.91
N LEU A 17 26.74 -12.99 -6.85
CA LEU A 17 25.47 -13.06 -7.54
C LEU A 17 25.74 -13.20 -9.05
N ASN A 18 25.10 -14.17 -9.70
CA ASN A 18 25.21 -14.33 -11.15
C ASN A 18 24.23 -13.41 -11.89
N LYS A 19 24.63 -13.00 -13.09
CA LYS A 19 23.79 -12.23 -14.00
C LYS A 19 23.92 -12.75 -15.44
N LEU A 20 22.79 -12.97 -16.08
CA LEU A 20 22.67 -13.26 -17.50
C LEU A 20 22.07 -12.05 -18.21
N LEU A 21 22.70 -11.61 -19.29
CA LEU A 21 22.29 -10.47 -20.10
C LEU A 21 22.00 -10.96 -21.52
N GLY A 22 21.00 -10.38 -22.19
CA GLY A 22 20.77 -10.64 -23.60
C GLY A 22 19.48 -10.01 -24.08
N THR A 23 18.92 -10.56 -25.15
CA THR A 23 17.62 -10.15 -25.67
C THR A 23 16.68 -11.34 -25.84
N VAL A 24 15.39 -11.12 -25.62
CA VAL A 24 14.32 -12.12 -25.84
C VAL A 24 13.36 -11.62 -26.90
N SER A 25 12.85 -12.52 -27.74
CA SER A 25 11.77 -12.17 -28.66
C SER A 25 10.47 -11.90 -27.89
N LEU A 26 9.57 -11.07 -28.43
CA LEU A 26 8.21 -10.93 -27.88
C LEU A 26 7.45 -12.27 -27.82
N ASN A 27 7.76 -13.21 -28.72
CA ASN A 27 7.23 -14.56 -28.65
C ASN A 27 7.68 -15.32 -27.40
N SER A 28 8.95 -15.16 -26.99
CA SER A 28 9.47 -15.73 -25.73
C SER A 28 8.95 -14.98 -24.50
N MET A 29 8.60 -13.70 -24.63
CA MET A 29 7.96 -12.93 -23.57
C MET A 29 6.59 -13.47 -23.19
N VAL A 30 5.87 -14.15 -24.10
CA VAL A 30 4.57 -14.77 -23.78
C VAL A 30 4.69 -15.72 -22.59
N ASP A 31 5.71 -16.57 -22.58
CA ASP A 31 5.91 -17.55 -21.52
C ASP A 31 6.30 -16.85 -20.20
N LEU A 32 7.12 -15.81 -20.27
CA LEU A 32 7.47 -14.99 -19.10
C LEU A 32 6.26 -14.26 -18.53
N LEU A 33 5.47 -13.56 -19.34
CA LEU A 33 4.29 -12.79 -18.89
C LEU A 33 3.16 -13.68 -18.37
N SER A 34 3.12 -14.94 -18.83
CA SER A 34 2.13 -15.91 -18.40
C SER A 34 2.49 -16.50 -17.03
N SER A 35 3.77 -16.75 -16.80
CA SER A 35 4.27 -17.41 -15.60
C SER A 35 4.77 -16.42 -14.54
N ALA A 36 5.70 -15.52 -14.87
CA ALA A 36 6.21 -14.52 -13.93
C ALA A 36 5.29 -13.30 -13.86
N GLY A 37 4.79 -12.99 -12.66
CA GLY A 37 4.06 -11.74 -12.43
C GLY A 37 4.96 -10.61 -11.92
N LEU A 38 4.31 -9.56 -11.41
CA LEU A 38 4.93 -8.36 -10.83
C LEU A 38 4.85 -8.36 -9.31
N GLU A 39 4.67 -9.52 -8.67
CA GLU A 39 4.53 -9.68 -7.23
C GLU A 39 5.80 -9.21 -6.52
N ALA A 40 6.97 -9.66 -6.98
CA ALA A 40 8.27 -9.15 -6.56
C ALA A 40 8.55 -7.70 -7.00
N ASN A 41 7.73 -7.08 -7.86
CA ASN A 41 7.86 -5.66 -8.20
C ASN A 41 7.24 -4.78 -7.09
N PRO A 42 7.89 -3.69 -6.64
CA PRO A 42 7.34 -2.80 -5.64
C PRO A 42 6.20 -1.93 -6.18
N ARG A 43 6.02 -1.90 -7.51
CA ARG A 43 4.99 -1.13 -8.18
C ARG A 43 4.22 -2.01 -9.14
N LEU A 44 2.91 -1.96 -9.05
CA LEU A 44 2.08 -2.46 -10.14
C LEU A 44 2.08 -1.43 -11.27
N SER A 45 2.30 -1.92 -12.47
CA SER A 45 2.40 -1.06 -13.64
C SER A 45 1.03 -0.59 -14.08
N LYS A 46 0.95 0.69 -14.43
CA LYS A 46 -0.21 1.28 -15.09
C LYS A 46 0.22 2.00 -16.36
N VAL A 47 -0.71 2.10 -17.30
CA VAL A 47 -0.50 2.87 -18.52
C VAL A 47 -0.22 4.32 -18.13
N SER A 48 0.88 4.83 -18.65
CA SER A 48 1.31 6.21 -18.54
C SER A 48 1.93 6.61 -19.87
N ARG A 49 2.36 7.88 -19.97
CA ARG A 49 3.11 8.35 -21.14
C ARG A 49 4.30 7.44 -21.47
N VAL A 50 4.99 6.90 -20.46
CA VAL A 50 6.11 5.97 -20.67
C VAL A 50 5.64 4.68 -21.35
N THR A 51 4.51 4.12 -20.94
CA THR A 51 3.93 2.92 -21.57
C THR A 51 3.49 3.22 -23.01
N ASP A 52 2.89 4.39 -23.24
CA ASP A 52 2.45 4.81 -24.58
C ASP A 52 3.66 5.00 -25.51
N ASP A 53 4.74 5.65 -25.04
CA ASP A 53 5.99 5.84 -25.79
C ASP A 53 6.67 4.49 -26.12
N ILE A 54 6.61 3.51 -25.21
CA ILE A 54 7.14 2.15 -25.44
C ILE A 54 6.28 1.43 -26.50
N GLU A 55 4.95 1.47 -26.39
CA GLU A 55 4.05 0.87 -27.39
C GLU A 55 4.25 1.50 -28.78
N GLU A 56 4.47 2.81 -28.83
CA GLU A 56 4.80 3.53 -30.06
C GLU A 56 6.14 3.07 -30.65
N SER A 57 7.17 2.92 -29.81
CA SER A 57 8.49 2.43 -30.22
C SER A 57 8.43 0.99 -30.75
N LEU A 58 7.65 0.11 -30.10
CA LEU A 58 7.38 -1.25 -30.59
C LEU A 58 6.70 -1.26 -31.96
N ALA A 59 5.84 -0.26 -32.24
CA ALA A 59 5.11 -0.17 -33.49
C ALA A 59 5.92 0.47 -34.63
N LYS A 60 6.70 1.51 -34.33
CA LYS A 60 7.36 2.36 -35.33
C LYS A 60 8.83 2.00 -35.57
N GLU A 61 9.52 1.54 -34.54
CA GLU A 61 10.97 1.30 -34.59
C GLU A 61 11.35 -0.11 -34.08
N PRO A 62 10.67 -1.19 -34.56
CA PRO A 62 10.84 -2.55 -34.03
C PRO A 62 12.28 -3.07 -34.15
N ASP A 63 12.99 -2.73 -35.23
CA ASP A 63 14.35 -3.22 -35.51
C ASP A 63 15.39 -2.70 -34.51
N ILE A 64 15.18 -1.48 -33.98
CA ILE A 64 16.11 -0.83 -33.04
C ILE A 64 15.55 -0.75 -31.62
N PHE A 65 14.33 -1.23 -31.37
CA PHE A 65 13.65 -1.15 -30.08
C PHE A 65 14.53 -1.67 -28.92
N HIS A 66 15.28 -2.75 -29.15
CA HIS A 66 16.18 -3.32 -28.15
C HIS A 66 17.34 -2.39 -27.74
N PHE A 67 17.70 -1.40 -28.56
CA PHE A 67 18.64 -0.35 -28.18
C PHE A 67 17.96 0.84 -27.47
N MET A 68 16.68 1.06 -27.75
CA MET A 68 15.91 2.15 -27.16
C MET A 68 15.41 1.84 -25.74
N SER A 69 15.12 0.57 -25.47
CA SER A 69 14.55 0.13 -24.21
C SER A 69 15.61 -0.27 -23.18
N LYS A 70 15.35 0.05 -21.91
CA LYS A 70 16.10 -0.52 -20.77
C LYS A 70 15.77 -1.99 -20.50
N GLY A 71 14.73 -2.53 -21.14
CA GLY A 71 14.34 -3.92 -21.00
C GLY A 71 13.68 -4.26 -19.66
N ILE A 72 13.83 -5.51 -19.27
CA ILE A 72 13.28 -6.07 -18.03
C ILE A 72 14.38 -6.71 -17.19
N LEU A 73 14.25 -6.63 -15.88
CA LEU A 73 15.10 -7.35 -14.92
C LEU A 73 14.26 -8.43 -14.25
N VAL A 74 14.74 -9.66 -14.31
CA VAL A 74 14.11 -10.85 -13.73
C VAL A 74 15.03 -11.43 -12.66
N ALA A 75 14.46 -11.85 -11.53
CA ALA A 75 15.14 -12.66 -10.54
C ALA A 75 14.60 -14.09 -10.58
N ALA A 76 15.49 -15.07 -10.58
CA ALA A 76 15.16 -16.49 -10.63
C ALA A 76 16.01 -17.26 -9.62
N SER A 77 15.43 -18.27 -8.97
CA SER A 77 16.13 -19.14 -8.01
C SER A 77 17.17 -20.01 -8.70
N THR A 78 16.87 -20.47 -9.91
CA THR A 78 17.78 -21.27 -10.73
C THR A 78 17.75 -20.82 -12.19
N VAL A 79 18.93 -20.82 -12.82
CA VAL A 79 19.08 -20.64 -14.27
C VAL A 79 19.90 -21.80 -14.83
N GLU A 80 19.25 -22.65 -15.60
CA GLU A 80 19.88 -23.76 -16.34
C GLU A 80 19.96 -23.41 -17.83
N GLU A 81 21.14 -23.52 -18.42
CA GLU A 81 21.30 -23.38 -19.87
C GLU A 81 20.98 -24.70 -20.56
N LEU A 82 20.14 -24.59 -21.57
CA LEU A 82 19.71 -25.65 -22.46
C LEU A 82 20.30 -25.41 -23.86
N GLU A 83 20.03 -26.32 -24.78
CA GLU A 83 20.47 -26.18 -26.16
C GLU A 83 19.85 -24.96 -26.88
N ARG A 84 20.58 -24.43 -27.88
CA ARG A 84 20.12 -23.38 -28.80
C ARG A 84 19.77 -22.06 -28.11
N SER A 85 20.60 -21.65 -27.16
CA SER A 85 20.47 -20.39 -26.40
C SER A 85 19.14 -20.31 -25.64
N ARG A 86 18.66 -21.46 -25.15
CA ARG A 86 17.49 -21.52 -24.29
C ARG A 86 17.94 -21.63 -22.85
N PHE A 87 17.23 -20.96 -21.96
CA PHE A 87 17.51 -20.95 -20.54
C PHE A 87 16.23 -21.27 -19.80
N ARG A 88 16.32 -22.24 -18.90
CA ARG A 88 15.26 -22.59 -17.98
C ARG A 88 15.46 -21.77 -16.71
N LEU A 89 14.44 -20.99 -16.39
CA LEU A 89 14.36 -20.18 -15.18
C LEU A 89 13.37 -20.86 -14.23
N GLU A 90 13.77 -21.00 -12.98
CA GLU A 90 12.90 -21.47 -11.91
C GLU A 90 12.66 -20.35 -10.91
N PHE A 91 11.45 -20.32 -10.37
CA PHE A 91 10.98 -19.36 -9.40
C PHE A 91 10.35 -20.12 -8.24
N ASP A 92 10.98 -20.05 -7.07
CA ASP A 92 10.56 -20.71 -5.84
C ASP A 92 9.75 -19.77 -4.95
N ASP A 93 10.03 -18.47 -5.00
CA ASP A 93 9.38 -17.46 -4.16
C ASP A 93 8.84 -16.26 -4.96
N PRO A 94 7.53 -16.22 -5.30
CA PRO A 94 6.92 -15.12 -6.04
C PRO A 94 7.04 -13.73 -5.39
N ASP A 95 7.26 -13.65 -4.07
CA ASP A 95 7.40 -12.38 -3.35
C ASP A 95 8.78 -11.73 -3.56
N LEU A 96 9.80 -12.55 -3.85
CA LEU A 96 11.18 -12.11 -4.08
C LEU A 96 11.62 -12.23 -5.54
N GLU A 97 10.99 -13.12 -6.30
CA GLU A 97 11.44 -13.58 -7.62
C GLU A 97 10.38 -13.28 -8.70
N GLY A 98 10.81 -13.24 -9.97
CA GLY A 98 10.00 -12.78 -11.08
C GLY A 98 10.48 -11.43 -11.62
N ILE A 99 9.58 -10.61 -12.16
CA ILE A 99 9.96 -9.34 -12.81
C ILE A 99 10.19 -8.25 -11.74
N LEU A 100 11.46 -7.95 -11.47
CA LEU A 100 11.87 -6.95 -10.47
C LEU A 100 11.77 -5.51 -10.96
N ASP A 101 12.07 -5.29 -12.24
CA ASP A 101 12.09 -3.98 -12.90
C ASP A 101 11.71 -4.14 -14.38
N GLY A 102 11.24 -3.05 -15.00
CA GLY A 102 10.68 -3.08 -16.35
C GLY A 102 9.18 -3.38 -16.39
N GLY A 103 8.44 -3.01 -15.34
CA GLY A 103 7.00 -3.19 -15.31
C GLY A 103 6.25 -2.45 -16.43
N HIS A 104 6.66 -1.22 -16.76
CA HIS A 104 6.11 -0.49 -17.92
C HIS A 104 6.44 -1.20 -19.26
N ASN A 105 7.65 -1.73 -19.41
CA ASN A 105 8.06 -2.51 -20.58
C ASN A 105 7.21 -3.79 -20.70
N SER A 106 7.00 -4.48 -19.58
CA SER A 106 6.21 -5.71 -19.51
C SER A 106 4.75 -5.45 -19.85
N LEU A 107 4.15 -4.39 -19.29
CA LEU A 107 2.77 -4.00 -19.57
C LEU A 107 2.59 -3.54 -21.02
N ALA A 108 3.49 -2.71 -21.55
CA ALA A 108 3.47 -2.26 -22.94
C ALA A 108 3.61 -3.43 -23.91
N ALA A 109 4.61 -4.29 -23.71
CA ALA A 109 4.84 -5.47 -24.54
C ALA A 109 3.64 -6.42 -24.49
N GLY A 110 3.10 -6.70 -23.31
CA GLY A 110 1.92 -7.54 -23.14
C GLY A 110 0.68 -6.98 -23.84
N ARG A 111 0.39 -5.68 -23.68
CA ARG A 111 -0.71 -5.00 -24.38
C ARG A 111 -0.52 -5.00 -25.89
N PHE A 112 0.72 -4.78 -26.35
CA PHE A 112 1.06 -4.81 -27.77
C PHE A 112 0.88 -6.21 -28.39
N ILE A 113 1.37 -7.26 -27.72
CA ILE A 113 1.16 -8.66 -28.12
C ILE A 113 -0.33 -8.97 -28.21
N LEU A 114 -1.09 -8.66 -27.16
CA LEU A 114 -2.52 -8.93 -27.10
C LEU A 114 -3.27 -8.20 -28.21
N ARG A 115 -2.90 -6.94 -28.51
CA ARG A 115 -3.47 -6.18 -29.63
C ARG A 115 -3.21 -6.86 -30.98
N LYS A 116 -1.99 -7.35 -31.23
CA LYS A 116 -1.64 -8.03 -32.49
C LYS A 116 -2.38 -9.35 -32.67
N VAL A 117 -2.44 -10.16 -31.62
CA VAL A 117 -3.16 -11.44 -31.60
C VAL A 117 -4.66 -11.23 -31.81
N LEU A 118 -5.28 -10.31 -31.07
CA LEU A 118 -6.71 -10.02 -31.21
C LEU A 118 -7.04 -9.42 -32.58
N ALA A 119 -6.15 -8.59 -33.13
CA ALA A 119 -6.34 -8.02 -34.46
C ALA A 119 -6.33 -9.08 -35.56
N ALA A 120 -5.42 -10.05 -35.48
CA ALA A 120 -5.36 -11.17 -36.42
C ALA A 120 -6.65 -12.01 -36.42
N ARG A 121 -7.29 -12.16 -35.25
CA ARG A 121 -8.50 -12.98 -35.09
C ARG A 121 -9.82 -12.22 -35.31
N HIS A 122 -9.87 -10.96 -34.90
CA HIS A 122 -11.12 -10.20 -34.75
C HIS A 122 -11.14 -8.85 -35.49
N GLY A 123 -10.02 -8.43 -36.08
CA GLY A 123 -9.83 -7.13 -36.71
C GLY A 123 -9.37 -6.04 -35.73
N ASP A 124 -8.71 -5.01 -36.28
CA ASP A 124 -8.05 -3.95 -35.52
C ASP A 124 -8.99 -3.18 -34.57
N ASP A 125 -10.20 -2.84 -35.03
CA ASP A 125 -11.17 -2.07 -34.24
C ASP A 125 -11.59 -2.81 -32.95
N LYS A 126 -11.82 -4.13 -33.05
CA LYS A 126 -12.18 -4.96 -31.90
C LYS A 126 -11.00 -5.14 -30.96
N ALA A 127 -9.81 -5.34 -31.51
CA ALA A 127 -8.58 -5.46 -30.72
C ALA A 127 -8.34 -4.19 -29.89
N GLU A 128 -8.46 -3.01 -30.50
CA GLU A 128 -8.27 -1.74 -29.79
C GLU A 128 -9.36 -1.50 -28.74
N ALA A 129 -10.62 -1.83 -29.03
CA ALA A 129 -11.71 -1.73 -28.06
C ALA A 129 -11.48 -2.61 -26.82
N MET A 130 -10.85 -3.78 -26.98
CA MET A 130 -10.54 -4.71 -25.89
C MET A 130 -9.28 -4.31 -25.10
N VAL A 131 -8.25 -3.76 -25.77
CA VAL A 131 -6.95 -3.42 -25.14
C VAL A 131 -6.93 -2.02 -24.51
N LYS A 132 -7.63 -1.05 -25.09
CA LYS A 132 -7.68 0.34 -24.60
C LYS A 132 -8.09 0.46 -23.12
N PRO A 133 -9.07 -0.31 -22.60
CA PRO A 133 -9.45 -0.27 -21.19
C PRO A 133 -8.43 -0.88 -20.21
N LEU A 134 -7.44 -1.65 -20.70
CA LEU A 134 -6.48 -2.40 -19.88
C LEU A 134 -5.37 -1.48 -19.34
N LYS A 135 -5.76 -0.53 -18.47
CA LYS A 135 -4.89 0.53 -17.98
C LYS A 135 -3.99 0.13 -16.81
N THR A 136 -4.21 -1.02 -16.18
CA THR A 136 -3.41 -1.52 -15.05
C THR A 136 -2.96 -2.95 -15.31
N TRP A 137 -1.87 -3.37 -14.66
CA TRP A 137 -1.33 -4.73 -14.75
C TRP A 137 -2.39 -5.78 -14.41
N GLU A 138 -3.19 -5.57 -13.37
CA GLU A 138 -4.22 -6.53 -12.96
C GLU A 138 -5.31 -6.72 -14.03
N LYS A 139 -5.83 -5.60 -14.57
CA LYS A 139 -6.82 -5.65 -15.66
C LYS A 139 -6.24 -6.33 -16.90
N PHE A 140 -4.99 -6.01 -17.21
CA PHE A 140 -4.26 -6.66 -18.29
C PHE A 140 -4.11 -8.16 -18.04
N LYS A 141 -3.62 -8.59 -16.87
CA LYS A 141 -3.40 -10.00 -16.54
C LYS A 141 -4.69 -10.80 -16.55
N LYS A 142 -5.81 -10.22 -16.10
CA LYS A 142 -7.12 -10.86 -16.19
C LYS A 142 -7.47 -11.20 -17.65
N VAL A 143 -7.43 -10.21 -18.54
CA VAL A 143 -7.77 -10.41 -19.96
C VAL A 143 -6.70 -11.26 -20.67
N TRP A 144 -5.42 -11.12 -20.31
CA TRP A 144 -4.34 -11.97 -20.81
C TRP A 144 -4.59 -13.44 -20.52
N ASN A 145 -4.92 -13.77 -19.26
CA ASN A 145 -5.17 -15.14 -18.84
C ASN A 145 -6.42 -15.71 -19.54
N GLU A 146 -7.48 -14.91 -19.71
CA GLU A 146 -8.69 -15.29 -20.46
C GLU A 146 -8.41 -15.57 -21.95
N ASN A 147 -7.37 -14.95 -22.52
CA ASN A 147 -7.00 -15.09 -23.93
C ASN A 147 -5.69 -15.86 -24.14
N LEU A 148 -5.14 -16.53 -23.11
CA LEU A 148 -3.81 -17.12 -23.17
C LEU A 148 -3.70 -18.21 -24.24
N GLU A 149 -4.72 -19.04 -24.38
CA GLU A 149 -4.73 -20.08 -25.42
C GLU A 149 -4.72 -19.47 -26.82
N LEU A 150 -5.49 -18.40 -27.05
CA LEU A 150 -5.46 -17.66 -28.31
C LEU A 150 -4.06 -17.05 -28.58
N VAL A 151 -3.40 -16.49 -27.55
CA VAL A 151 -2.03 -15.96 -27.68
C VAL A 151 -1.03 -17.05 -28.04
N LYS A 152 -1.20 -18.28 -27.54
CA LYS A 152 -0.35 -19.42 -27.89
C LYS A 152 -0.64 -19.95 -29.30
N GLU A 153 -1.89 -19.95 -29.74
CA GLU A 153 -2.30 -20.39 -31.08
C GLU A 153 -1.82 -19.40 -32.16
N GLU A 154 -1.95 -18.11 -31.91
CA GLU A 154 -1.66 -17.03 -32.87
C GLU A 154 -0.26 -16.44 -32.71
N LYS A 155 0.74 -17.24 -32.29
CA LYS A 155 2.15 -16.80 -32.15
C LYS A 155 2.72 -16.19 -33.44
N ALA A 156 2.22 -16.60 -34.60
CA ALA A 156 2.62 -16.06 -35.89
C ALA A 156 2.22 -14.59 -36.09
N ALA A 157 1.19 -14.10 -35.38
CA ALA A 157 0.78 -12.70 -35.42
C ALA A 157 1.70 -11.80 -34.56
N ILE A 158 2.52 -12.37 -33.69
CA ILE A 158 3.44 -11.63 -32.83
C ILE A 158 4.70 -11.30 -33.63
N PRO A 159 5.01 -10.00 -33.85
CA PRO A 159 6.18 -9.62 -34.63
C PRO A 159 7.47 -10.01 -33.91
N GLU A 160 8.50 -10.33 -34.69
CA GLU A 160 9.82 -10.67 -34.17
C GLU A 160 10.57 -9.40 -33.73
N ILE A 161 10.22 -8.91 -32.54
CA ILE A 161 10.85 -7.76 -31.89
C ILE A 161 11.65 -8.25 -30.68
N ARG A 162 12.85 -7.72 -30.49
CA ARG A 162 13.75 -8.06 -29.39
C ARG A 162 13.54 -7.12 -28.20
N MET A 163 13.36 -7.68 -27.01
CA MET A 163 13.31 -6.96 -25.73
C MET A 163 14.60 -7.28 -24.94
N PRO A 164 15.35 -6.28 -24.44
CA PRO A 164 16.49 -6.54 -23.57
C PRO A 164 16.03 -7.20 -22.27
N ILE A 165 16.80 -8.18 -21.81
CA ILE A 165 16.54 -8.88 -20.55
C ILE A 165 17.83 -8.99 -19.74
N GLU A 166 17.67 -8.78 -18.44
CA GLU A 166 18.66 -9.10 -17.42
C GLU A 166 18.05 -10.16 -16.49
N VAL A 167 18.75 -11.26 -16.23
CA VAL A 167 18.33 -12.28 -15.26
C VAL A 167 19.38 -12.37 -14.17
N ILE A 168 19.03 -12.08 -12.93
CA ILE A 168 19.89 -12.32 -11.76
C ILE A 168 19.49 -13.63 -11.08
N TYR A 169 20.48 -14.37 -10.63
CA TYR A 169 20.28 -15.67 -10.00
C TYR A 169 21.45 -16.02 -9.06
N PRO A 170 21.25 -16.92 -8.09
CA PRO A 170 22.28 -17.36 -7.16
C PRO A 170 23.57 -17.83 -7.85
N SER A 171 24.70 -17.61 -7.17
CA SER A 171 25.96 -18.29 -7.51
C SER A 171 25.93 -19.73 -7.04
N SER A 172 26.85 -20.55 -7.56
CA SER A 172 27.06 -21.93 -7.10
C SER A 172 27.85 -22.02 -5.79
N GLU A 173 28.15 -20.89 -5.14
CA GLU A 173 28.81 -20.86 -3.83
C GLU A 173 27.85 -21.32 -2.72
N THR A 174 28.39 -21.85 -1.62
CA THR A 174 27.61 -22.40 -0.51
C THR A 174 26.60 -21.40 0.09
N ASP A 175 26.95 -20.11 0.12
CA ASP A 175 26.11 -19.00 0.59
C ASP A 175 25.40 -18.26 -0.55
N GLY A 176 25.50 -18.71 -1.80
CA GLY A 176 25.03 -17.99 -2.99
C GLY A 176 23.53 -17.72 -3.00
N PHE A 177 22.71 -18.68 -2.54
CA PHE A 177 21.26 -18.53 -2.43
C PHE A 177 20.85 -17.55 -1.31
N ALA A 178 21.48 -17.67 -0.13
CA ALA A 178 21.24 -16.75 0.98
C ALA A 178 21.64 -15.31 0.61
N TYR A 179 22.78 -15.15 -0.05
CA TYR A 179 23.24 -13.86 -0.58
C TYR A 179 22.27 -13.29 -1.62
N PHE A 180 21.72 -14.13 -2.51
CA PHE A 180 20.68 -13.71 -3.44
C PHE A 180 19.43 -13.19 -2.71
N GLN A 181 18.90 -13.92 -1.74
CA GLN A 181 17.73 -13.49 -0.95
C GLN A 181 17.99 -12.17 -0.21
N GLU A 182 19.18 -11.99 0.36
CA GLU A 182 19.58 -10.74 1.04
C GLU A 182 19.66 -9.55 0.07
N LYS A 183 20.15 -9.76 -1.16
CA LYS A 183 20.42 -8.64 -2.10
C LYS A 183 19.29 -8.36 -3.08
N VAL A 184 18.39 -9.30 -3.34
CA VAL A 184 17.34 -9.15 -4.36
C VAL A 184 16.44 -7.95 -4.11
N LEU A 185 16.04 -7.70 -2.86
CA LEU A 185 15.23 -6.53 -2.48
C LEU A 185 16.00 -5.22 -2.64
N ALA A 186 17.28 -5.18 -2.27
CA ALA A 186 18.12 -4.01 -2.42
C ALA A 186 18.35 -3.66 -3.90
N ILE A 187 18.60 -4.67 -4.75
CA ILE A 187 18.74 -4.51 -6.20
C ILE A 187 17.43 -4.01 -6.81
N ASN A 188 16.32 -4.64 -6.43
CA ASN A 188 14.99 -4.24 -6.86
C ASN A 188 14.71 -2.76 -6.52
N ALA A 189 15.01 -2.33 -5.29
CA ALA A 189 14.83 -0.96 -4.86
C ALA A 189 15.73 0.01 -5.66
N ALA A 190 17.00 -0.32 -5.84
CA ALA A 190 17.96 0.52 -6.57
C ALA A 190 17.58 0.70 -8.05
N ARG A 191 17.10 -0.35 -8.71
CA ARG A 191 16.72 -0.33 -10.13
C ARG A 191 15.47 0.49 -10.41
N ASN A 192 14.53 0.50 -9.46
CA ASN A 192 13.31 1.29 -9.54
C ASN A 192 13.51 2.78 -9.16
N ASN A 193 14.72 3.22 -8.83
CA ASN A 193 15.00 4.55 -8.27
C ASN A 193 15.13 5.70 -9.30
N ASN A 194 14.78 5.48 -10.58
CA ASN A 194 14.71 6.57 -11.58
C ASN A 194 13.51 7.52 -11.34
N ALA A 195 12.55 7.11 -10.49
CA ALA A 195 11.55 7.96 -9.88
C ALA A 195 11.39 7.44 -8.44
N GLU A 196 11.93 8.17 -7.47
CA GLU A 196 12.04 7.85 -6.04
C GLU A 196 10.95 6.85 -5.58
N LEU A 197 11.37 5.63 -5.22
CA LEU A 197 10.49 4.67 -4.53
C LEU A 197 10.00 5.35 -3.25
N THR A 198 8.68 5.53 -3.11
CA THR A 198 8.16 6.17 -1.91
C THR A 198 8.45 5.26 -0.72
N ALA A 199 8.77 5.84 0.44
CA ALA A 199 9.14 5.09 1.64
C ALA A 199 8.14 3.96 1.94
N GLU A 200 6.85 4.22 1.67
CA GLU A 200 5.75 3.27 1.83
C GLU A 200 5.92 1.97 1.03
N ALA A 201 6.35 2.06 -0.23
CA ALA A 201 6.52 0.88 -1.08
C ALA A 201 7.70 0.02 -0.63
N ARG A 202 8.74 0.64 -0.06
CA ARG A 202 9.88 -0.06 0.54
C ARG A 202 9.49 -0.73 1.85
N ALA A 203 8.85 0.02 2.76
CA ALA A 203 8.41 -0.49 4.05
C ALA A 203 7.43 -1.67 3.90
N ASN A 204 6.45 -1.58 3.00
CA ASN A 204 5.52 -2.67 2.74
C ASN A 204 6.25 -3.96 2.31
N LYS A 205 7.30 -3.84 1.50
CA LYS A 205 8.11 -4.99 1.07
C LYS A 205 8.97 -5.60 2.17
N LEU A 206 9.38 -4.80 3.16
CA LEU A 206 10.13 -5.28 4.31
C LEU A 206 9.23 -5.98 5.34
N GLY A 207 7.92 -6.12 5.10
CA GLY A 207 6.98 -6.72 6.03
C GLY A 207 6.47 -5.78 7.12
N TYR A 208 6.86 -4.50 7.10
CA TYR A 208 6.54 -3.53 8.16
C TYR A 208 5.04 -3.33 8.38
N TYR A 209 4.21 -3.57 7.35
CA TYR A 209 2.77 -3.35 7.41
C TYR A 209 1.96 -4.64 7.60
N ASP A 210 2.60 -5.80 7.78
CA ASP A 210 1.92 -7.09 7.82
C ASP A 210 1.08 -7.26 9.08
N GLU A 211 1.53 -6.74 10.22
CA GLU A 211 0.72 -6.67 11.45
C GLU A 211 -0.50 -5.76 11.28
N ILE A 212 -0.36 -4.65 10.53
CA ILE A 212 -1.52 -3.79 10.21
C ILE A 212 -2.49 -4.54 9.29
N LYS A 213 -2.01 -5.25 8.25
CA LYS A 213 -2.87 -6.08 7.38
C LYS A 213 -3.64 -7.11 8.17
N THR A 214 -2.93 -7.84 9.04
CA THR A 214 -3.49 -8.93 9.86
C THR A 214 -4.53 -8.44 10.86
N ALA A 215 -4.34 -7.24 11.39
CA ALA A 215 -5.27 -6.65 12.36
C ALA A 215 -6.53 -6.04 11.71
N LEU A 216 -6.49 -5.68 10.43
CA LEU A 216 -7.62 -5.02 9.76
C LEU A 216 -8.74 -6.00 9.42
N ASP A 217 -9.95 -5.45 9.29
CA ASP A 217 -11.09 -6.15 8.69
C ASP A 217 -10.76 -6.52 7.23
N ASP A 218 -10.99 -7.80 6.87
CA ASP A 218 -10.77 -8.34 5.52
C ASP A 218 -11.42 -7.45 4.44
N ALA A 219 -12.61 -6.90 4.71
CA ALA A 219 -13.31 -6.03 3.78
C ALA A 219 -12.57 -4.70 3.51
N LEU A 220 -11.74 -4.23 4.45
CA LEU A 220 -10.87 -3.08 4.27
C LEU A 220 -9.55 -3.47 3.60
N VAL A 221 -8.98 -4.63 3.91
CA VAL A 221 -7.69 -5.08 3.36
C VAL A 221 -7.70 -5.03 1.83
N GLU A 222 -8.78 -5.48 1.20
CA GLU A 222 -8.95 -5.44 -0.27
C GLU A 222 -9.11 -4.02 -0.85
N GLN A 223 -9.48 -3.04 -0.01
CA GLN A 223 -9.67 -1.65 -0.42
C GLN A 223 -8.43 -0.79 -0.22
N VAL A 224 -7.38 -1.31 0.41
CA VAL A 224 -6.13 -0.57 0.69
C VAL A 224 -5.18 -0.67 -0.49
N GLU A 225 -4.60 0.48 -0.85
CA GLU A 225 -3.48 0.55 -1.77
C GLU A 225 -2.18 0.24 -1.02
N TRP A 226 -1.83 -1.05 -0.99
CA TRP A 226 -0.61 -1.58 -0.39
C TRP A 226 0.61 -1.36 -1.30
N LYS A 227 0.40 -1.38 -2.62
CA LYS A 227 1.41 -1.06 -3.63
C LYS A 227 0.92 0.11 -4.46
N THR A 228 1.83 1.03 -4.80
CA THR A 228 1.48 2.17 -5.65
C THR A 228 0.80 1.69 -6.94
N ASN A 229 -0.42 2.16 -7.20
CA ASN A 229 -1.28 1.85 -8.34
C ASN A 229 -1.93 0.46 -8.37
N ASP A 230 -2.04 -0.25 -7.25
CA ASP A 230 -2.85 -1.48 -7.19
C ASP A 230 -4.38 -1.22 -7.29
N GLY A 231 -4.81 0.06 -7.16
CA GLY A 231 -6.20 0.45 -7.35
C GLY A 231 -7.00 0.58 -6.05
N GLY A 232 -6.39 0.31 -4.88
CA GLY A 232 -6.99 0.54 -3.59
C GLY A 232 -7.42 2.00 -3.38
N ARG A 233 -8.59 2.18 -2.74
CA ARG A 233 -9.15 3.50 -2.40
C ARG A 233 -8.47 4.11 -1.17
N ILE A 234 -8.13 3.28 -0.19
CA ILE A 234 -7.54 3.71 1.09
C ILE A 234 -6.03 3.72 0.92
N LYS A 235 -5.37 4.85 1.23
CA LYS A 235 -3.90 4.89 1.14
C LYS A 235 -3.31 4.23 2.39
N VAL A 236 -2.33 3.34 2.23
CA VAL A 236 -1.67 2.68 3.37
C VAL A 236 -1.11 3.67 4.39
N ARG A 237 -0.57 4.81 3.94
CA ARG A 237 -0.05 5.87 4.83
C ARG A 237 -1.10 6.46 5.79
N ASP A 238 -2.39 6.40 5.43
CA ASP A 238 -3.46 6.88 6.30
C ASP A 238 -3.68 5.89 7.45
N LEU A 239 -3.53 4.58 7.18
CA LEU A 239 -3.56 3.52 8.20
C LEU A 239 -2.31 3.52 9.07
N VAL A 240 -1.13 3.77 8.49
CA VAL A 240 0.12 3.97 9.25
C VAL A 240 0.01 5.16 10.20
N ALA A 241 -0.56 6.29 9.74
CA ALA A 241 -0.81 7.42 10.62
C ALA A 241 -1.81 7.10 11.74
N LEU A 242 -2.77 6.22 11.49
CA LEU A 242 -3.77 5.79 12.46
C LEU A 242 -3.19 4.79 13.49
N SER A 243 -2.29 3.89 13.06
CA SER A 243 -1.61 2.93 13.94
C SER A 243 -0.63 3.61 14.91
N LEU A 244 -0.12 4.79 14.57
CA LEU A 244 0.67 5.59 15.50
C LEU A 244 -0.10 6.04 16.75
N ILE A 245 -1.43 6.01 16.76
CA ILE A 245 -2.25 6.38 17.92
C ILE A 245 -2.11 5.36 19.07
N PRO A 246 -2.39 4.05 18.87
CA PRO A 246 -2.10 3.07 19.92
C PRO A 246 -0.60 2.92 20.20
N LEU A 247 0.26 2.99 19.16
CA LEU A 247 1.71 2.93 19.35
C LEU A 247 2.25 4.09 20.20
N SER A 248 1.62 5.28 20.15
CA SER A 248 1.98 6.41 21.01
C SER A 248 1.63 6.18 22.48
N ARG A 249 1.25 4.98 22.93
CA ARG A 249 1.22 4.61 24.34
C ARG A 249 2.53 3.99 24.83
N LEU A 250 3.35 3.49 23.91
CA LEU A 250 4.63 2.85 24.22
C LEU A 250 5.74 3.89 24.44
N ASP A 251 6.87 3.45 25.01
CA ASP A 251 7.96 4.32 25.45
C ASP A 251 9.21 4.23 24.56
N TYR A 252 8.99 4.31 23.24
CA TYR A 252 10.04 4.48 22.24
C TYR A 252 10.22 5.96 21.87
N LYS A 253 11.41 6.34 21.42
CA LYS A 253 11.74 7.71 21.00
C LYS A 253 10.77 8.23 19.93
N GLU A 254 10.41 7.40 18.97
CA GLU A 254 9.52 7.69 17.84
C GLU A 254 8.10 7.89 18.34
N THR A 255 7.65 7.03 19.25
CA THR A 255 6.32 7.10 19.86
C THR A 255 6.20 8.30 20.81
N GLU A 256 7.27 8.67 21.51
CA GLU A 256 7.37 9.89 22.32
C GLU A 256 7.28 11.15 21.47
N GLN A 257 7.84 11.13 20.26
CA GLN A 257 7.69 12.24 19.32
C GLN A 257 6.23 12.43 18.90
N VAL A 258 5.49 11.33 18.68
CA VAL A 258 4.04 11.40 18.43
C VAL A 258 3.30 11.93 19.65
N LYS A 259 3.62 11.46 20.86
CA LYS A 259 3.01 11.96 22.12
C LYS A 259 3.20 13.47 22.29
N ARG A 260 4.40 13.98 22.00
CA ARG A 260 4.74 15.41 22.14
C ARG A 260 4.13 16.29 21.05
N SER A 261 3.98 15.74 19.84
CA SER A 261 3.43 16.47 18.69
C SER A 261 2.40 15.62 17.94
N PRO A 262 1.23 15.36 18.55
CA PRO A 262 0.21 14.52 17.95
C PRO A 262 -0.41 15.18 16.70
N THR A 263 -0.20 16.46 16.46
CA THR A 263 -0.63 17.11 15.21
C THR A 263 -0.01 16.47 13.95
N VAL A 264 1.09 15.72 14.08
CA VAL A 264 1.75 15.03 12.96
C VAL A 264 0.82 14.04 12.26
N ILE A 265 -0.05 13.32 13.01
CA ILE A 265 -0.95 12.30 12.43
C ILE A 265 -1.97 12.90 11.46
N PHE A 266 -2.28 14.19 11.59
CA PHE A 266 -3.09 14.94 10.63
C PHE A 266 -2.23 15.65 9.57
N SER A 267 -1.18 16.35 10.01
CA SER A 267 -0.48 17.34 9.20
C SER A 267 0.60 16.78 8.27
N SER A 268 1.15 15.59 8.54
CA SER A 268 2.26 15.05 7.75
C SER A 268 2.26 13.51 7.69
N LYS A 269 1.58 12.95 6.68
CA LYS A 269 1.54 11.50 6.45
C LYS A 269 2.92 10.90 6.15
N GLY A 270 3.79 11.63 5.44
CA GLY A 270 5.16 11.18 5.17
C GLY A 270 6.00 11.08 6.45
N GLN A 271 5.82 12.00 7.40
CA GLN A 271 6.49 11.92 8.70
C GLN A 271 5.96 10.77 9.55
N CYS A 272 4.67 10.45 9.46
CA CYS A 272 4.12 9.25 10.11
C CYS A 272 4.80 7.97 9.59
N VAL A 273 4.98 7.85 8.28
CA VAL A 273 5.69 6.71 7.68
C VAL A 273 7.13 6.65 8.20
N ALA A 274 7.85 7.77 8.22
CA ALA A 274 9.23 7.81 8.73
C ALA A 274 9.34 7.41 10.21
N LEU A 275 8.41 7.87 11.06
CA LEU A 275 8.37 7.50 12.48
C LEU A 275 8.05 6.01 12.68
N TYR A 276 7.13 5.49 11.88
CA TYR A 276 6.77 4.07 11.91
C TYR A 276 7.95 3.19 11.46
N ASP A 277 8.58 3.52 10.34
CA ASP A 277 9.72 2.77 9.80
C ASP A 277 10.91 2.78 10.77
N ALA A 278 11.16 3.93 11.42
CA ALA A 278 12.18 4.04 12.46
C ALA A 278 11.88 3.14 13.65
N LEU A 279 10.63 3.11 14.14
CA LEU A 279 10.21 2.21 15.22
C LEU A 279 10.40 0.73 14.83
N MET A 280 10.02 0.33 13.62
CA MET A 280 10.21 -1.04 13.14
C MET A 280 11.70 -1.43 13.01
N SER A 281 12.59 -0.44 12.93
CA SER A 281 14.04 -0.64 12.85
C SER A 281 14.73 -0.64 14.22
N GLU A 282 14.01 -0.36 15.32
CA GLU A 282 14.57 -0.39 16.66
C GLU A 282 14.90 -1.82 17.11
N GLU A 283 15.96 -1.94 17.91
CA GLU A 283 16.43 -3.24 18.41
C GLU A 283 15.34 -3.95 19.22
N GLY A 284 15.06 -5.20 18.88
CA GLY A 284 14.05 -6.02 19.54
C GLY A 284 12.61 -5.77 19.11
N VAL A 285 12.33 -4.79 18.24
CA VAL A 285 10.97 -4.55 17.72
C VAL A 285 10.57 -5.56 16.66
N ALA A 286 11.44 -5.77 15.67
CA ALA A 286 11.23 -6.71 14.57
C ALA A 286 12.48 -7.56 14.33
N THR A 287 12.31 -8.77 13.81
CA THR A 287 13.39 -9.70 13.47
C THR A 287 13.28 -10.11 12.01
N GLU A 288 14.42 -10.19 11.32
CA GLU A 288 14.47 -10.67 9.94
C GLU A 288 14.10 -12.16 9.87
N THR A 289 13.15 -12.49 9.00
CA THR A 289 12.68 -13.86 8.75
C THR A 289 13.11 -14.37 7.38
N LYS A 290 13.18 -13.51 6.35
CA LYS A 290 13.51 -13.91 4.96
C LYS A 290 14.00 -12.75 4.09
N GLY A 291 15.29 -12.71 3.72
CA GLY A 291 15.79 -11.80 2.69
C GLY A 291 15.50 -10.31 2.95
N ASN A 292 15.66 -9.88 4.21
CA ASN A 292 15.27 -8.59 4.80
C ASN A 292 13.77 -8.36 5.07
N ILE A 293 12.89 -9.31 4.81
CA ILE A 293 11.52 -9.28 5.34
C ILE A 293 11.61 -9.47 6.85
N VAL A 294 10.95 -8.61 7.62
CA VAL A 294 10.91 -8.69 9.07
C VAL A 294 9.52 -9.08 9.55
N GLU A 295 9.49 -9.78 10.68
CA GLU A 295 8.30 -9.94 11.49
C GLU A 295 8.46 -9.08 12.74
N VAL A 296 7.42 -8.34 13.14
CA VAL A 296 7.40 -7.71 14.47
C VAL A 296 7.48 -8.84 15.49
N VAL A 297 8.22 -8.67 16.59
CA VAL A 297 8.36 -9.68 17.64
C VAL A 297 8.09 -9.13 19.03
N GLU A 298 8.14 -7.81 19.22
CA GLU A 298 7.88 -7.19 20.52
C GLU A 298 6.37 -7.23 20.86
N PRO A 299 5.97 -7.84 22.01
CA PRO A 299 4.56 -8.09 22.33
C PRO A 299 3.68 -6.83 22.45
N ARG A 300 4.23 -5.75 23.00
CA ARG A 300 3.50 -4.48 23.19
C ARG A 300 3.34 -3.74 21.86
N VAL A 301 4.32 -3.80 20.97
CA VAL A 301 4.20 -3.29 19.59
C VAL A 301 3.16 -4.10 18.82
N LYS A 302 3.21 -5.44 18.87
CA LYS A 302 2.19 -6.31 18.23
C LYS A 302 0.78 -5.99 18.73
N SER A 303 0.58 -5.94 20.04
CA SER A 303 -0.74 -5.67 20.62
C SER A 303 -1.25 -4.26 20.34
N ALA A 304 -0.37 -3.24 20.30
CA ALA A 304 -0.74 -1.91 19.85
C ALA A 304 -1.20 -1.89 18.39
N LEU A 305 -0.50 -2.60 17.50
CA LEU A 305 -0.91 -2.76 16.09
C LEU A 305 -2.21 -3.55 15.96
N ALA A 306 -2.44 -4.55 16.81
CA ALA A 306 -3.69 -5.32 16.84
C ALA A 306 -4.93 -4.47 17.15
N MET A 307 -4.76 -3.30 17.78
CA MET A 307 -5.86 -2.34 17.97
C MET A 307 -6.39 -1.75 16.65
N MET A 308 -5.66 -1.89 15.54
CA MET A 308 -6.12 -1.50 14.21
C MET A 308 -7.39 -2.20 13.75
N LYS A 309 -7.77 -3.32 14.39
CA LYS A 309 -9.10 -3.94 14.20
C LYS A 309 -10.26 -2.99 14.53
N ASP A 310 -10.02 -2.03 15.43
CA ASP A 310 -11.02 -1.08 15.91
C ASP A 310 -10.84 0.32 15.30
N MET A 311 -9.58 0.75 15.10
CA MET A 311 -9.28 2.16 14.82
C MET A 311 -10.02 2.75 13.59
N PRO A 312 -10.08 2.11 12.41
CA PRO A 312 -10.83 2.65 11.26
C PRO A 312 -12.32 2.81 11.56
N ARG A 313 -12.89 1.86 12.31
CA ARG A 313 -14.30 1.83 12.68
C ARG A 313 -14.62 2.91 13.71
N LEU A 314 -13.73 3.13 14.68
CA LEU A 314 -13.86 4.21 15.66
C LEU A 314 -13.69 5.59 15.03
N PHE A 315 -12.81 5.73 14.03
CA PHE A 315 -12.68 6.95 13.23
C PHE A 315 -14.02 7.31 12.55
N ASP A 316 -14.62 6.35 11.83
CA ASP A 316 -15.91 6.53 11.17
C ASP A 316 -17.05 6.78 12.17
N LEU A 317 -17.03 6.12 13.33
CA LEU A 317 -18.03 6.30 14.39
C LEU A 317 -18.01 7.73 14.95
N ILE A 318 -16.83 8.24 15.29
CA ILE A 318 -16.67 9.64 15.74
C ILE A 318 -17.14 10.58 14.61
N TYR A 319 -16.83 10.26 13.35
CA TYR A 319 -17.17 11.12 12.20
C TYR A 319 -18.68 11.24 12.04
N LYS A 320 -19.37 10.12 12.25
CA LYS A 320 -20.82 10.07 12.19
C LYS A 320 -21.49 10.82 13.34
N LEU A 321 -20.94 10.74 14.55
CA LEU A 321 -21.60 11.23 15.76
C LEU A 321 -21.23 12.68 16.15
N LEU A 322 -20.08 13.18 15.70
CA LEU A 322 -19.61 14.53 16.02
C LEU A 322 -20.66 15.61 15.68
N PRO A 323 -21.30 15.63 14.49
CA PRO A 323 -22.31 16.65 14.17
C PRO A 323 -23.48 16.69 15.16
N ASP A 324 -24.00 15.54 15.55
CA ASP A 324 -25.11 15.45 16.50
C ASP A 324 -24.68 15.81 17.91
N GLY A 325 -23.48 15.40 18.32
CA GLY A 325 -22.87 15.84 19.58
C GLY A 325 -22.71 17.36 19.63
N TYR A 326 -22.24 17.95 18.53
CA TYR A 326 -22.10 19.40 18.37
C TYR A 326 -23.45 20.13 18.45
N ASN A 327 -24.47 19.63 17.78
CA ASN A 327 -25.81 20.23 17.82
C ASN A 327 -26.44 20.13 19.22
N LYS A 328 -26.27 18.99 19.91
CA LYS A 328 -26.71 18.80 21.30
C LYS A 328 -25.96 19.68 22.29
N ALA A 329 -24.75 20.13 21.96
CA ALA A 329 -24.00 21.12 22.70
C ALA A 329 -24.49 22.57 22.50
N GLY A 330 -25.55 22.78 21.71
CA GLY A 330 -26.12 24.11 21.42
C GLY A 330 -25.61 24.75 20.14
N GLY A 331 -24.74 24.06 19.39
CA GLY A 331 -24.25 24.51 18.10
C GLY A 331 -25.24 24.28 16.94
N LYS A 332 -24.89 24.81 15.77
CA LYS A 332 -25.58 24.55 14.49
C LYS A 332 -24.58 24.05 13.46
N PHE A 333 -24.21 22.77 13.55
CA PHE A 333 -23.08 22.19 12.79
C PHE A 333 -23.25 22.37 11.27
N GLY A 334 -24.46 22.16 10.74
CA GLY A 334 -24.75 22.34 9.32
C GLY A 334 -24.65 23.78 8.80
N LYS A 335 -24.47 24.78 9.67
CA LYS A 335 -24.23 26.19 9.30
C LYS A 335 -22.76 26.58 9.27
N ILE A 336 -21.85 25.67 9.62
CA ILE A 336 -20.41 25.93 9.57
C ILE A 336 -19.95 25.91 8.12
N ASP A 337 -19.16 26.90 7.73
CA ASP A 337 -18.57 26.96 6.40
C ASP A 337 -17.71 25.72 6.11
N GLY A 338 -17.92 25.11 4.93
CA GLY A 338 -17.25 23.88 4.53
C GLY A 338 -17.95 22.58 4.97
N VAL A 339 -18.98 22.65 5.83
CA VAL A 339 -19.85 21.50 6.12
C VAL A 339 -20.86 21.33 4.99
N ARG A 340 -21.02 20.10 4.50
CA ARG A 340 -22.05 19.74 3.51
C ARG A 340 -22.99 18.72 4.11
N MET A 341 -24.29 18.91 3.89
CA MET A 341 -25.34 18.01 4.37
C MET A 341 -25.74 17.02 3.27
N ALA A 342 -26.15 15.83 3.68
CA ALA A 342 -26.82 14.88 2.79
C ALA A 342 -28.13 15.51 2.27
N SER A 343 -28.45 15.23 1.02
CA SER A 343 -29.65 15.74 0.34
C SER A 343 -30.32 14.61 -0.43
N GLU A 344 -31.57 14.82 -0.84
CA GLU A 344 -32.29 13.88 -1.70
C GLU A 344 -31.45 13.55 -2.95
N GLY A 345 -31.31 12.26 -3.26
CA GLY A 345 -30.50 11.77 -4.37
C GLY A 345 -28.97 11.74 -4.16
N LYS A 346 -28.44 12.28 -3.05
CA LYS A 346 -26.99 12.30 -2.77
C LYS A 346 -26.64 11.67 -1.43
N VAL A 347 -26.23 10.40 -1.47
CA VAL A 347 -25.75 9.66 -0.30
C VAL A 347 -24.29 10.03 -0.01
N LEU A 348 -24.04 10.64 1.15
CA LEU A 348 -22.70 10.84 1.68
C LEU A 348 -22.25 9.58 2.42
N ARG A 349 -20.94 9.29 2.41
CA ARG A 349 -20.38 8.04 2.93
C ARG A 349 -19.16 8.29 3.80
N SER A 350 -19.03 7.52 4.88
CA SER A 350 -17.88 7.56 5.81
C SER A 350 -16.56 7.19 5.14
N HIS A 351 -15.45 7.44 5.83
CA HIS A 351 -14.13 7.35 5.23
C HIS A 351 -13.71 5.92 4.96
N TYR A 352 -13.83 5.00 5.92
CA TYR A 352 -13.34 3.63 5.80
C TYR A 352 -14.42 2.66 5.32
N TYR A 353 -15.52 2.54 6.06
CA TYR A 353 -16.58 1.55 5.83
C TYR A 353 -17.68 2.02 4.88
N ARG A 354 -17.63 3.28 4.43
CA ARG A 354 -18.55 3.86 3.45
C ARG A 354 -20.01 3.85 3.92
N ASP A 355 -20.24 3.86 5.23
CA ASP A 355 -21.55 3.92 5.84
C ASP A 355 -22.25 5.24 5.50
N PRO A 356 -23.58 5.24 5.33
CA PRO A 356 -24.34 6.48 5.15
C PRO A 356 -24.14 7.45 6.32
N ILE A 357 -23.85 8.71 5.99
CA ILE A 357 -23.64 9.80 6.94
C ILE A 357 -24.47 11.03 6.56
N GLY A 358 -24.84 11.83 7.57
CA GLY A 358 -25.65 13.04 7.37
C GLY A 358 -24.84 14.26 6.94
N TYR A 359 -23.53 14.27 7.21
CA TYR A 359 -22.65 15.42 6.98
C TYR A 359 -21.31 14.96 6.41
N THR A 360 -20.68 15.79 5.58
CA THR A 360 -19.24 15.72 5.28
C THR A 360 -18.59 17.05 5.64
N TYR A 361 -17.39 16.97 6.20
CA TYR A 361 -16.61 18.09 6.71
C TYR A 361 -15.12 17.71 6.74
N GLY A 362 -14.26 18.69 7.00
CA GLY A 362 -12.81 18.47 7.01
C GLY A 362 -12.34 17.62 8.19
N ASP A 363 -11.47 16.64 7.92
CA ASP A 363 -11.00 15.66 8.91
C ASP A 363 -10.25 16.27 10.09
N GLY A 364 -9.78 17.52 10.00
CA GLY A 364 -9.04 18.13 11.10
C GLY A 364 -9.85 18.30 12.40
N TYR A 365 -11.19 18.28 12.37
CA TYR A 365 -12.00 18.18 13.59
C TYR A 365 -11.92 16.82 14.26
N MET A 366 -11.60 15.78 13.50
CA MET A 366 -11.65 14.38 13.90
C MET A 366 -10.39 13.92 14.62
N TYR A 367 -9.23 14.25 14.06
CA TYR A 367 -7.95 13.72 14.54
C TYR A 367 -7.69 13.94 16.03
N PRO A 368 -7.98 15.13 16.62
CA PRO A 368 -7.84 15.30 18.06
C PRO A 368 -8.72 14.35 18.87
N LEU A 369 -9.98 14.14 18.45
CA LEU A 369 -10.93 13.28 19.16
C LEU A 369 -10.56 11.80 19.04
N VAL A 370 -10.10 11.37 17.87
CA VAL A 370 -9.61 10.00 17.65
C VAL A 370 -8.33 9.75 18.45
N TYR A 371 -7.41 10.71 18.49
CA TYR A 371 -6.22 10.63 19.33
C TYR A 371 -6.56 10.64 20.83
N GLY A 372 -7.61 11.38 21.23
CA GLY A 372 -8.13 11.38 22.60
C GLY A 372 -8.50 10.00 23.13
N LEU A 373 -8.81 9.04 22.25
CA LEU A 373 -9.05 7.65 22.64
C LEU A 373 -7.83 6.97 23.29
N THR A 374 -6.62 7.51 23.14
CA THR A 374 -5.43 7.07 23.89
C THR A 374 -5.63 7.11 25.41
N SER A 375 -6.49 8.00 25.91
CA SER A 375 -6.89 8.06 27.31
C SER A 375 -7.73 6.86 27.77
N LEU A 376 -8.24 6.06 26.84
CA LEU A 376 -8.93 4.79 27.09
C LEU A 376 -8.02 3.57 26.89
N MET A 377 -6.72 3.78 26.69
CA MET A 377 -5.75 2.71 26.47
C MET A 377 -4.82 2.57 27.68
N LYS A 378 -4.71 1.34 28.19
CA LYS A 378 -3.70 0.96 29.20
C LYS A 378 -2.58 0.18 28.53
N VAL A 379 -1.37 0.37 29.06
CA VAL A 379 -0.21 -0.47 28.76
C VAL A 379 -0.03 -1.41 29.95
N THR A 380 0.03 -2.70 29.68
CA THR A 380 0.42 -3.75 30.63
C THR A 380 1.85 -4.17 30.32
N ASP A 381 2.38 -5.15 31.07
CA ASP A 381 3.73 -5.66 30.83
C ASP A 381 3.88 -6.24 29.41
N ASP A 382 2.81 -6.82 28.85
CA ASP A 382 2.86 -7.54 27.57
C ASP A 382 1.93 -6.96 26.49
N SER A 383 1.03 -6.04 26.83
CA SER A 383 -0.06 -5.64 25.92
C SER A 383 -0.47 -4.17 26.00
N VAL A 384 -1.02 -3.65 24.89
CA VAL A 384 -1.86 -2.45 24.88
C VAL A 384 -3.32 -2.85 24.72
N GLU A 385 -4.18 -2.35 25.61
CA GLU A 385 -5.59 -2.76 25.69
C GLU A 385 -6.52 -1.58 25.95
N TRP A 386 -7.76 -1.69 25.47
CA TRP A 386 -8.85 -0.80 25.88
C TRP A 386 -9.23 -1.04 27.35
N ILE A 387 -9.42 0.04 28.12
CA ILE A 387 -9.89 -0.04 29.51
C ILE A 387 -11.42 -0.11 29.63
N THR A 388 -12.12 0.13 28.52
CA THR A 388 -13.59 0.11 28.40
C THR A 388 -13.96 -0.23 26.95
N ASP A 389 -15.22 -0.58 26.69
CA ASP A 389 -15.72 -0.69 25.31
C ASP A 389 -15.69 0.68 24.64
N PRO A 390 -14.83 0.90 23.61
CA PRO A 390 -14.68 2.20 22.98
C PRO A 390 -15.94 2.62 22.20
N ASP A 391 -16.71 1.67 21.65
CA ASP A 391 -17.94 1.97 20.92
C ASP A 391 -19.02 2.52 21.83
N ALA A 392 -19.28 1.79 22.93
CA ALA A 392 -20.26 2.17 23.92
C ALA A 392 -19.90 3.52 24.54
N PHE A 393 -18.62 3.70 24.88
CA PHE A 393 -18.10 4.94 25.43
C PHE A 393 -18.35 6.13 24.49
N ILE A 394 -17.96 6.02 23.22
CA ILE A 394 -18.12 7.09 22.23
C ILE A 394 -19.60 7.43 22.07
N LYS A 395 -20.47 6.44 21.88
CA LYS A 395 -21.92 6.64 21.70
C LYS A 395 -22.55 7.36 22.89
N GLN A 396 -22.14 7.01 24.10
CA GLN A 396 -22.68 7.58 25.34
C GLN A 396 -22.14 9.00 25.61
N ASN A 397 -20.85 9.23 25.40
CA ASN A 397 -20.17 10.42 25.91
C ASN A 397 -19.90 11.50 24.84
N MET A 398 -20.13 11.23 23.55
CA MET A 398 -19.93 12.22 22.48
C MET A 398 -20.61 13.57 22.75
N PRO A 399 -21.89 13.64 23.19
CA PRO A 399 -22.52 14.93 23.49
C PRO A 399 -21.81 15.71 24.61
N THR A 400 -21.31 15.01 25.64
CA THR A 400 -20.60 15.62 26.77
C THR A 400 -19.23 16.14 26.33
N ILE A 401 -18.47 15.34 25.59
CA ILE A 401 -17.17 15.75 25.03
C ILE A 401 -17.35 16.99 24.14
N MET A 402 -18.37 16.98 23.28
CA MET A 402 -18.62 18.08 22.35
C MET A 402 -19.05 19.39 23.03
N LYS A 403 -19.66 19.36 24.22
CA LYS A 403 -19.98 20.59 24.98
C LYS A 403 -18.75 21.45 25.23
N SER A 404 -17.62 20.82 25.56
CA SER A 404 -16.37 21.52 25.83
C SER A 404 -15.53 21.68 24.57
N PHE A 405 -15.46 20.64 23.73
CA PHE A 405 -14.66 20.67 22.51
C PHE A 405 -15.19 21.67 21.46
N TYR A 406 -16.48 22.00 21.51
CA TYR A 406 -17.11 23.06 20.72
C TYR A 406 -16.32 24.38 20.77
N ALA A 407 -15.89 24.80 21.96
CA ALA A 407 -15.18 26.07 22.16
C ALA A 407 -13.84 26.10 21.42
N MET A 408 -13.17 24.95 21.29
CA MET A 408 -11.93 24.83 20.52
C MET A 408 -12.18 25.03 19.02
N ILE A 409 -13.26 24.45 18.48
CA ILE A 409 -13.64 24.61 17.07
C ILE A 409 -14.02 26.08 16.79
N ALA A 410 -14.84 26.68 17.65
CA ALA A 410 -15.26 28.07 17.51
C ALA A 410 -14.08 29.04 17.65
N GLY A 411 -13.17 28.79 18.59
CA GLY A 411 -12.02 29.65 18.87
C GLY A 411 -11.03 29.80 17.71
N VAL A 412 -10.99 28.85 16.77
CA VAL A 412 -10.16 28.92 15.56
C VAL A 412 -10.94 29.33 14.32
N GLY A 413 -12.14 29.87 14.49
CA GLY A 413 -12.99 30.34 13.40
C GLY A 413 -13.57 29.20 12.57
N PHE A 414 -13.84 28.05 13.19
CA PHE A 414 -14.40 26.86 12.55
C PHE A 414 -13.55 26.32 11.39
N ASP A 415 -12.25 26.56 11.36
CA ASP A 415 -11.39 26.00 10.31
C ASP A 415 -10.88 24.60 10.72
N PRO A 416 -11.28 23.51 10.02
CA PRO A 416 -10.84 22.17 10.38
C PRO A 416 -9.33 22.00 10.30
N ALA A 417 -8.65 22.64 9.34
CA ALA A 417 -7.20 22.53 9.22
C ALA A 417 -6.48 23.20 10.41
N LYS A 418 -7.03 24.29 10.95
CA LYS A 418 -6.49 24.91 12.17
C LYS A 418 -6.73 24.06 13.41
N VAL A 419 -7.90 23.42 13.53
CA VAL A 419 -8.16 22.48 14.64
C VAL A 419 -7.17 21.31 14.60
N GLY A 420 -7.01 20.65 13.45
CA GLY A 420 -6.10 19.51 13.32
C GLY A 420 -4.61 19.85 13.46
N LYS A 421 -4.22 21.12 13.33
CA LYS A 421 -2.84 21.61 13.54
C LYS A 421 -2.63 22.23 14.93
N SER A 422 -3.64 22.25 15.78
CA SER A 422 -3.53 22.80 17.14
C SER A 422 -3.21 21.70 18.14
N GLY A 423 -2.00 21.69 18.70
CA GLY A 423 -1.65 20.77 19.80
C GLY A 423 -2.59 20.88 21.01
N GLY A 424 -3.10 22.08 21.28
CA GLY A 424 -4.09 22.30 22.34
C GLY A 424 -5.40 21.55 22.13
N ALA A 425 -5.81 21.31 20.87
CA ALA A 425 -7.00 20.50 20.59
C ALA A 425 -6.81 19.03 20.99
N TYR A 426 -5.62 18.47 20.77
CA TYR A 426 -5.33 17.08 21.12
C TYR A 426 -5.29 16.88 22.63
N ASN A 427 -4.60 17.78 23.35
CA ASN A 427 -4.56 17.75 24.82
C ASN A 427 -5.97 17.86 25.41
N LEU A 428 -6.76 18.82 24.92
CA LEU A 428 -8.14 19.00 25.36
C LEU A 428 -8.98 17.74 25.09
N ALA A 429 -8.83 17.10 23.92
CA ALA A 429 -9.57 15.88 23.62
C ALA A 429 -9.20 14.73 24.57
N CYS A 430 -7.92 14.53 24.87
CA CYS A 430 -7.48 13.54 25.87
C CYS A 430 -8.07 13.82 27.25
N ASP A 431 -8.01 15.08 27.71
CA ASP A 431 -8.54 15.48 29.02
C ASP A 431 -10.06 15.24 29.11
N LEU A 432 -10.80 15.57 28.05
CA LEU A 432 -12.25 15.37 28.00
C LEU A 432 -12.64 13.90 27.96
N VAL A 433 -11.91 13.07 27.22
CA VAL A 433 -12.14 11.62 27.18
C VAL A 433 -11.83 11.00 28.55
N ALA A 434 -10.70 11.36 29.16
CA ALA A 434 -10.33 10.89 30.49
C ALA A 434 -11.37 11.29 31.56
N ALA A 435 -11.83 12.55 31.53
CA ALA A 435 -12.84 13.05 32.45
C ALA A 435 -14.19 12.32 32.27
N ALA A 436 -14.65 12.16 31.04
CA ALA A 436 -15.90 11.44 30.76
C ALA A 436 -15.84 9.96 31.20
N TYR A 437 -14.69 9.30 31.06
CA TYR A 437 -14.49 7.94 31.56
C TYR A 437 -14.51 7.89 33.09
N LYS A 438 -13.86 8.83 33.75
CA LYS A 438 -13.91 8.96 35.21
C LYS A 438 -15.36 9.14 35.70
N ASP A 439 -16.15 9.98 35.05
CA ASP A 439 -17.57 10.18 35.39
C ASP A 439 -18.42 8.93 35.16
N GLU A 440 -18.10 8.11 34.15
CA GLU A 440 -18.74 6.81 33.95
C GLU A 440 -18.41 5.83 35.09
N LEU A 441 -17.13 5.78 35.51
CA LEU A 441 -16.70 4.97 36.65
C LEU A 441 -17.38 5.40 37.94
N LEU A 442 -17.45 6.70 38.23
CA LEU A 442 -18.13 7.22 39.42
C LEU A 442 -19.61 6.85 39.41
N ARG A 443 -20.30 6.99 38.27
CA ARG A 443 -21.71 6.56 38.13
C ARG A 443 -21.89 5.06 38.36
N LYS A 444 -21.00 4.22 37.81
CA LYS A 444 -21.04 2.75 38.02
C LYS A 444 -20.87 2.35 39.49
N HIS A 445 -20.19 3.18 40.28
CA HIS A 445 -19.98 2.94 41.71
C HIS A 445 -20.94 3.73 42.62
N GLY A 446 -21.92 4.45 42.07
CA GLY A 446 -22.89 5.23 42.84
C GLY A 446 -22.30 6.48 43.51
N LEU A 447 -21.23 7.04 42.95
CA LEU A 447 -20.46 8.17 43.50
C LEU A 447 -20.64 9.49 42.74
N ALA A 448 -21.57 9.54 41.76
CA ALA A 448 -21.76 10.66 40.85
C ALA A 448 -23.21 11.17 40.82
#